data_AF-A0A7D3VZ13-F1
#
_entry.id   AF-A0A7D3VZ13-F1
#
_cell.length_a   1.000
_cell.length_b   1.000
_cell.length_c   1.000
_cell.angle_alpha   90.00
_cell.angle_beta   90.00
_cell.angle_gamma   90.00
#
_symmetry.space_group_name_H-M   'P 1'
#
loop_
_entity.id
_entity.type
_entity.pdbx_description
1 polymer ?
#
loop_
_entity_poly.entity_id
_entity_poly.type
_entity_poly.pdbx_seq_one_letter_code
_entity_poly.pdbx_strand_id
1 'polypeptide(L)'
;MSDMRVTVVRLEIGKLSGVMPDAVRFCFELAGEGTCVEGARLDITEPEGTGECRACGAVFPARDPLALCPCGSAEVTVTGGAELTIKAVEVADHV
;
A
#
# COMPACT_ATOMS: atom_id res chain seq x y z
N MET A 1 -7.21 -31.49 7.66
CA MET A 1 -6.66 -30.14 7.91
C MET A 1 -7.53 -29.21 7.10
N SER A 2 -8.20 -28.26 7.75
CA SER A 2 -9.15 -27.34 7.09
C SER A 2 -8.39 -26.55 6.02
N ASP A 3 -8.79 -26.72 4.76
CA ASP A 3 -8.14 -26.16 3.58
C ASP A 3 -8.64 -24.71 3.41
N MET A 4 -8.13 -23.83 4.26
CA MET A 4 -8.58 -22.44 4.34
C MET A 4 -7.99 -21.67 3.15
N ARG A 5 -8.75 -21.64 2.04
CA ARG A 5 -8.36 -20.88 0.85
C ARG A 5 -8.60 -19.39 1.04
N VAL A 6 -7.62 -18.60 0.62
CA VAL A 6 -7.75 -17.15 0.51
C VAL A 6 -8.44 -16.83 -0.82
N THR A 7 -9.46 -15.97 -0.77
CA THR A 7 -10.20 -15.54 -1.95
C THR A 7 -9.80 -14.15 -2.41
N VAL A 8 -9.48 -13.26 -1.47
CA VAL A 8 -9.08 -11.87 -1.76
C VAL A 8 -7.97 -11.43 -0.81
N VAL A 9 -6.96 -10.76 -1.35
CA VAL A 9 -5.97 -10.01 -0.57
C VAL A 9 -6.10 -8.53 -0.94
N ARG A 10 -6.30 -7.67 0.05
CA ARG A 10 -6.35 -6.21 -0.15
C ARG A 10 -5.05 -5.59 0.34
N LEU A 11 -4.29 -5.02 -0.57
CA LEU A 11 -3.07 -4.27 -0.29
C LEU A 11 -3.30 -2.77 -0.42
N GLU A 12 -2.56 -2.03 0.37
CA GLU A 12 -2.38 -0.60 0.26
C GLU A 12 -0.90 -0.35 -0.01
N ILE A 13 -0.58 0.24 -1.16
CA ILE A 13 0.78 0.56 -1.59
C ILE A 13 0.85 2.06 -1.79
N GLY A 14 1.43 2.78 -0.84
CA GLY A 14 1.53 4.23 -0.92
C GLY A 14 2.38 4.68 -2.11
N LYS A 15 1.99 5.78 -2.76
CA LYS A 15 2.68 6.31 -3.96
C LYS A 15 4.15 6.73 -3.71
N LEU A 16 4.53 6.97 -2.46
CA LEU A 16 5.89 7.30 -2.02
C LEU A 16 6.68 6.09 -1.52
N SER A 17 6.09 4.88 -1.51
CA SER A 17 6.75 3.66 -1.04
C SER A 17 7.90 3.19 -1.95
N GLY A 18 7.97 3.69 -3.18
CA GLY A 18 8.91 3.21 -4.20
C GLY A 18 8.57 1.83 -4.77
N VAL A 19 7.44 1.23 -4.37
CA VAL A 19 6.99 -0.06 -4.86
C VAL A 19 6.14 0.14 -6.12
N MET A 20 6.38 -0.69 -7.14
CA MET A 20 5.59 -0.68 -8.38
C MET A 20 4.43 -1.69 -8.27
N PRO A 21 3.16 -1.26 -8.21
CA PRO A 21 2.01 -2.14 -8.00
C PRO A 21 1.90 -3.26 -9.03
N ASP A 22 2.23 -2.99 -10.30
CA ASP A 22 2.15 -4.00 -11.36
C ASP A 22 3.21 -5.10 -11.20
N ALA A 23 4.38 -4.77 -10.65
CA ALA A 23 5.37 -5.78 -10.31
C ALA A 23 4.87 -6.66 -9.15
N VAL A 24 4.17 -6.08 -8.18
CA VAL A 24 3.56 -6.85 -7.07
C VAL A 24 2.47 -7.78 -7.60
N ARG A 25 1.60 -7.30 -8.50
CA ARG A 25 0.56 -8.13 -9.13
C ARG A 25 1.17 -9.34 -9.84
N PHE A 26 2.18 -9.10 -10.67
CA PHE A 26 2.87 -10.16 -11.41
C PHE A 26 3.51 -11.18 -10.46
N CYS A 27 4.27 -10.71 -9.47
CA CYS A 27 4.94 -11.58 -8.52
C CYS A 27 3.96 -12.33 -7.61
N PHE A 28 2.81 -11.74 -7.28
CA PHE A 28 1.79 -12.37 -6.44
C PHE A 28 1.18 -13.61 -7.11
N GLU A 29 0.85 -13.52 -8.41
CA GLU A 29 0.34 -14.67 -9.16
C GLU A 29 1.37 -15.81 -9.18
N LEU A 30 2.61 -15.51 -9.55
CA LEU A 30 3.68 -16.50 -9.66
C LEU A 30 4.04 -17.11 -8.29
N ALA A 31 4.15 -16.29 -7.24
CA ALA A 31 4.47 -16.76 -5.90
C ALA A 31 3.30 -17.49 -5.22
N GLY A 32 2.09 -17.29 -5.71
CA GLY A 32 0.87 -17.90 -5.17
C GLY A 32 0.64 -19.34 -5.63
N GLU A 33 1.29 -19.79 -6.70
CA GLU A 33 1.13 -21.15 -7.25
C GLU A 33 1.44 -22.23 -6.20
N GLY A 34 0.51 -23.18 -6.02
CA GLY A 34 0.65 -24.27 -5.04
C GLY A 34 0.48 -23.84 -3.58
N THR A 35 0.00 -22.62 -3.31
CA THR A 35 -0.22 -22.09 -1.95
C THR A 35 -1.70 -21.84 -1.66
N CYS A 36 -2.04 -21.45 -0.43
CA CYS A 36 -3.42 -21.11 -0.04
C CYS A 36 -3.98 -19.84 -0.72
N VAL A 37 -3.12 -19.02 -1.34
CA VAL A 37 -3.52 -17.83 -2.11
C VAL A 37 -3.58 -18.08 -3.62
N GLU A 38 -3.36 -19.32 -4.06
CA GLU A 38 -3.48 -19.68 -5.48
C GLU A 38 -4.87 -19.33 -6.00
N GLY A 39 -4.92 -18.48 -7.04
CA GLY A 39 -6.17 -17.99 -7.63
C GLY A 39 -6.89 -16.91 -6.82
N ALA A 40 -6.31 -16.41 -5.73
CA ALA A 40 -6.88 -15.30 -4.97
C ALA A 40 -6.82 -13.99 -5.77
N ARG A 41 -7.84 -13.14 -5.64
CA ARG A 41 -7.85 -11.80 -6.23
C ARG A 41 -6.99 -10.85 -5.42
N LEU A 42 -6.09 -10.12 -6.08
CA LEU A 42 -5.29 -9.08 -5.46
C LEU A 42 -5.88 -7.69 -5.75
N ASP A 43 -6.40 -7.04 -4.72
CA ASP A 43 -6.86 -5.65 -4.79
C ASP A 43 -5.78 -4.72 -4.24
N ILE A 44 -5.32 -3.77 -5.04
CA ILE A 44 -4.33 -2.79 -4.62
C ILE A 44 -4.95 -1.39 -4.62
N THR A 45 -4.80 -0.69 -3.52
CA THR A 45 -5.11 0.74 -3.36
C THR A 45 -3.82 1.53 -3.24
N GLU A 46 -3.79 2.73 -3.83
CA GLU A 46 -2.58 3.55 -3.93
C GLU A 46 -2.81 4.93 -3.29
N PRO A 47 -2.78 5.04 -1.95
CA PRO A 47 -3.00 6.30 -1.28
C PRO A 47 -1.90 7.31 -1.62
N GLU A 48 -2.29 8.58 -1.68
CA GLU A 48 -1.35 9.67 -1.91
C GLU A 48 -0.43 9.87 -0.70
N GLY A 49 0.74 10.44 -0.96
CA GLY A 49 1.64 10.86 0.09
C GLY A 49 1.03 11.98 0.93
N THR A 50 1.29 11.96 2.23
CA THR A 50 0.93 13.06 3.14
C THR A 50 2.19 13.62 3.76
N GLY A 51 2.34 14.94 3.70
CA GLY A 51 3.44 15.67 4.33
C GLY A 51 2.92 16.57 5.44
N GLU A 52 3.68 16.67 6.53
CA GLU A 52 3.45 17.59 7.64
C GLU A 52 4.65 18.53 7.78
N CYS A 53 4.40 19.84 7.72
CA CYS A 53 5.45 20.85 7.87
C CYS A 53 5.68 21.20 9.33
N ARG A 54 6.92 21.08 9.82
CA ARG A 54 7.29 21.45 11.19
C ARG A 54 7.37 22.96 11.42
N ALA A 55 7.57 23.74 10.35
CA ALA A 55 7.70 25.19 10.45
C ALA A 55 6.35 25.90 10.61
N CYS A 56 5.29 25.42 9.93
CA CYS A 56 3.96 26.05 9.97
C CYS A 56 2.82 25.14 10.45
N GLY A 57 3.08 23.85 10.67
CA GLY A 57 2.09 22.87 11.10
C GLY A 57 1.11 22.41 10.01
N ALA A 58 1.32 22.81 8.75
CA ALA A 58 0.41 22.43 7.67
C ALA A 58 0.55 20.94 7.31
N VAL A 59 -0.58 20.28 7.10
CA VAL A 59 -0.67 18.95 6.50
C VAL A 59 -1.14 19.10 5.05
N PHE A 60 -0.42 18.49 4.12
CA PHE A 60 -0.68 18.65 2.69
C PHE A 60 -0.32 17.39 1.88
N PRO A 61 -0.88 17.21 0.67
CA PRO A 61 -0.49 16.12 -0.22
C PRO A 61 0.98 16.23 -0.63
N ALA A 62 1.79 15.23 -0.32
CA ALA A 62 3.18 15.12 -0.73
C ALA A 62 3.26 14.26 -2.00
N ARG A 63 3.71 14.85 -3.11
CA ARG A 63 3.83 14.15 -4.40
C ARG A 63 5.13 13.37 -4.55
N ASP A 64 6.15 13.75 -3.80
CA ASP A 64 7.45 13.10 -3.77
C ASP A 64 8.10 13.31 -2.39
N PRO A 65 9.15 12.54 -2.04
CA PRO A 65 9.82 12.63 -0.74
C PRO A 65 10.53 13.97 -0.45
N LEU A 66 10.72 14.82 -1.47
CA LEU A 66 11.37 16.13 -1.38
C LEU A 66 10.36 17.28 -1.50
N ALA A 67 9.07 17.00 -1.33
CA ALA A 67 8.02 18.00 -1.43
C ALA A 67 8.23 19.17 -0.46
N LEU A 68 8.10 20.38 -0.99
CA LEU A 68 8.11 21.61 -0.19
C LEU A 68 6.71 21.92 0.34
N CYS A 69 6.64 22.44 1.56
CA CYS A 69 5.40 22.95 2.10
C CYS A 69 4.92 24.16 1.28
N PRO A 70 3.61 24.37 1.13
CA PRO A 70 3.06 25.60 0.53
C PRO A 70 3.53 26.92 1.17
N CYS A 71 4.03 26.89 2.41
CA CYS A 71 4.64 28.06 3.05
C CYS A 71 6.09 28.35 2.60
N GLY A 72 6.67 27.48 1.77
CA GLY A 72 8.05 27.55 1.27
C GLY A 72 9.09 26.81 2.11
N SER A 73 8.70 26.24 3.27
CA SER A 73 9.62 25.47 4.12
C SER A 73 9.88 24.08 3.55
N ALA A 74 11.14 23.63 3.68
CA ALA A 74 11.58 22.28 3.40
C ALA A 74 11.55 21.36 4.65
N GLU A 75 11.17 21.90 5.81
CA GLU A 75 11.06 21.12 7.06
C GLU A 75 9.77 20.28 7.06
N VAL A 76 9.70 19.32 6.13
CA VAL A 76 8.54 18.47 5.90
C VAL A 76 8.86 17.05 6.33
N THR A 77 7.95 16.45 7.09
CA THR A 77 7.97 15.03 7.42
C THR A 77 6.89 14.33 6.61
N VAL A 78 7.24 13.28 5.87
CA VAL A 78 6.25 12.41 5.22
C VAL A 78 5.60 11.54 6.29
N THR A 79 4.28 11.64 6.43
CA THR A 79 3.49 10.95 7.46
C THR A 79 2.53 9.91 6.89
N GLY A 80 2.47 9.76 5.57
CA GLY A 80 1.71 8.69 4.93
C GLY A 80 2.04 8.54 3.46
N GLY A 81 1.62 7.41 2.89
CA GLY A 81 1.83 7.05 1.50
C GLY A 81 3.23 6.52 1.20
N ALA A 82 4.04 6.25 2.22
CA ALA A 82 5.35 5.60 2.08
C ALA A 82 5.29 4.10 2.43
N GLU A 83 4.15 3.62 2.90
CA GLU A 83 3.96 2.28 3.44
C GLU A 83 3.45 1.29 2.39
N LEU A 84 3.71 0.00 2.65
CA LEU A 84 3.00 -1.11 2.03
C LEU A 84 2.35 -1.93 3.14
N THR A 85 1.03 -2.09 3.09
CA THR A 85 0.27 -2.73 4.17
C THR A 85 -0.79 -3.68 3.63
N ILE A 86 -0.93 -4.85 4.25
CA ILE A 86 -2.09 -5.74 4.03
C ILE A 86 -3.27 -5.18 4.83
N LYS A 87 -4.32 -4.73 4.15
CA LYS A 87 -5.51 -4.14 4.76
C LYS A 87 -6.54 -5.20 5.14
N ALA A 88 -6.68 -6.24 4.33
CA ALA A 88 -7.60 -7.34 4.59
C ALA A 88 -7.18 -8.59 3.83
N VAL A 89 -7.58 -9.74 4.38
CA VAL A 89 -7.52 -11.04 3.73
C VAL A 89 -8.90 -11.68 3.90
N GLU A 90 -9.51 -12.06 2.80
CA GLU A 90 -10.78 -12.79 2.77
C GLU A 90 -10.50 -14.27 2.55
N VAL A 91 -11.21 -15.12 3.29
CA VAL A 91 -11.05 -16.57 3.28
C VAL A 91 -12.39 -17.22 2.98
N ALA A 92 -12.37 -18.32 2.24
CA ALA A 92 -13.57 -19.12 2.00
C ALA A 92 -13.87 -19.95 3.24
N ASP A 93 -15.04 -19.73 3.86
CA ASP A 93 -15.58 -20.64 4.86
C ASP A 93 -16.24 -21.83 4.17
N HIS A 94 -15.72 -23.03 4.41
CA HIS A 94 -16.43 -24.27 4.08
C HIS A 94 -17.37 -24.63 5.23
N VAL A 95 -18.68 -24.51 4.99
CA VAL A 95 -19.74 -25.14 5.81
C VAL A 95 -19.90 -26.60 5.37
#